data_AF-A0AB33K7J6-F1
#
_entry.id   AF-A0AB33K7J6-F1
#
_cell.length_a   1.000
_cell.length_b   1.000
_cell.length_c   1.000
_cell.angle_alpha   90.00
_cell.angle_beta   90.00
_cell.angle_gamma   90.00
#
_symmetry.space_group_name_H-M   'P 1'
#
loop_
_entity.id
_entity.type
_entity.pdbx_description
1 polymer ?
#
loop_
_entity_poly.entity_id
_entity_poly.type
_entity_poly.pdbx_seq_one_letter_code
_entity_poly.pdbx_strand_id
1 'polypeptide(L)' 'MGLFNRKRSAPDTAQLLPVTDQLIRQIADHVNNGRPDEASALAEQTADPQQTALAAFRYID' A
#
# COMPACT_ATOMS: atom_id res chain seq x y z
N MET A 1 37.66 17.94 -7.15
CA MET A 1 37.00 16.70 -7.61
C MET A 1 36.65 15.84 -6.40
N GLY A 2 35.60 16.18 -5.66
CA GLY A 2 35.08 15.38 -4.54
C GLY A 2 33.75 14.78 -4.98
N LEU A 3 33.75 13.47 -5.23
CA LEU A 3 32.61 12.74 -5.75
C LEU A 3 31.45 12.79 -4.74
N PHE A 4 30.36 13.42 -5.16
CA PHE A 4 28.99 13.18 -4.76
C PHE A 4 28.79 12.68 -3.34
N ASN A 5 28.62 13.63 -2.41
CA ASN A 5 27.82 13.41 -1.22
C ASN A 5 26.38 13.15 -1.71
N ARG A 6 26.10 11.90 -2.11
CA ARG A 6 24.73 11.44 -2.30
C ARG A 6 24.10 11.49 -0.92
N LYS A 7 23.49 12.64 -0.58
CA LYS A 7 22.40 12.66 0.36
C LYS A 7 21.46 11.57 -0.14
N ARG A 8 21.46 10.39 0.52
CA ARG A 8 20.27 9.53 0.50
C ARG A 8 19.22 10.47 1.03
N SER A 9 18.40 11.03 0.15
CA SER A 9 17.10 11.53 0.57
C SER A 9 16.54 10.38 1.38
N ALA A 10 16.42 10.60 2.69
CA ALA A 10 15.70 9.70 3.55
C ALA A 10 14.39 9.42 2.81
N PRO A 11 13.97 8.15 2.62
CA PRO A 11 12.61 7.96 2.18
C PRO A 11 11.78 8.70 3.20
N ASP A 12 10.97 9.61 2.70
CA ASP A 12 9.90 10.22 3.44
C ASP A 12 9.03 9.03 3.90
N THR A 13 9.39 8.41 5.02
CA THR A 13 8.54 7.47 5.74
C THR A 13 7.44 8.32 6.37
N ALA A 14 6.64 8.93 5.50
CA ALA A 14 5.33 9.42 5.80
C ALA A 14 4.52 8.19 6.22
N GLN A 15 4.66 7.81 7.51
CA GLN A 15 3.86 6.82 8.24
C GLN A 15 3.05 5.88 7.34
N LEU A 16 3.75 5.05 6.56
CA LEU A 16 3.08 4.06 5.72
C LEU A 16 2.33 3.15 6.68
N LEU A 17 1.02 2.98 6.46
CA LEU A 17 0.22 2.19 7.38
C LEU A 17 0.77 0.76 7.43
N PRO A 18 0.92 0.17 8.64
CA PRO A 18 1.30 -1.21 8.74
C PRO A 18 0.24 -2.07 8.04
N VAL A 19 0.69 -3.00 7.20
CA VAL A 19 -0.18 -3.95 6.53
C VAL A 19 -0.82 -4.84 7.60
N THR A 20 -2.10 -4.61 7.88
CA THR A 20 -2.90 -5.40 8.84
C THR A 20 -3.95 -6.20 8.09
N ASP A 21 -4.33 -7.37 8.63
CA ASP A 21 -5.37 -8.23 8.03
C ASP A 21 -6.71 -7.47 7.89
N GLN A 22 -7.03 -6.59 8.85
CA GLN A 22 -8.21 -5.76 8.79
C GLN A 22 -8.21 -4.81 7.58
N LEU A 23 -7.07 -4.21 7.26
CA LEU A 23 -6.91 -3.28 6.14
C LEU A 23 -6.99 -4.04 4.80
N ILE A 24 -6.42 -5.25 4.75
CA ILE A 24 -6.54 -6.16 3.59
C ILE A 24 -8.01 -6.53 3.31
N ARG A 25 -8.77 -6.87 4.36
CA ARG A 25 -10.21 -7.16 4.23
C ARG A 25 -11.01 -5.96 3.78
N GLN A 26 -10.72 -4.77 4.32
CA GLN A 26 -11.37 -3.53 3.88
C GLN A 26 -11.12 -3.26 2.39
N ILE A 27 -9.89 -3.43 1.91
CA ILE A 27 -9.56 -3.31 0.48
C ILE A 27 -10.38 -4.31 -0.35
N ALA A 28 -10.46 -5.58 0.08
CA ALA A 28 -11.25 -6.60 -0.60
C ALA A 28 -12.75 -6.24 -0.63
N ASP A 29 -13.30 -5.73 0.47
CA ASP A 29 -14.68 -5.26 0.55
C ASP A 29 -14.93 -4.10 -0.44
N HIS A 30 -14.01 -3.13 -0.56
CA HIS A 30 -14.14 -2.05 -1.54
C HIS A 30 -14.15 -2.59 -2.98
N VAL A 31 -13.34 -3.60 -3.30
CA VAL A 31 -13.36 -4.26 -4.62
C VAL A 31 -14.67 -5.01 -4.85
N ASN A 32 -15.15 -5.79 -3.88
CA ASN A 32 -16.44 -6.51 -3.95
C ASN A 32 -17.64 -5.56 -4.12
N ASN A 33 -17.57 -4.35 -3.54
CA ASN A 33 -18.59 -3.31 -3.70
C ASN A 33 -18.48 -2.52 -5.02
N GLY A 34 -17.59 -2.93 -5.93
CA GLY A 34 -17.38 -2.28 -7.23
C GLY A 34 -16.67 -0.92 -7.14
N ARG A 35 -15.86 -0.70 -6.09
CA ARG A 35 -15.09 0.53 -5.85
C ARG A 35 -13.58 0.28 -5.88
N PRO A 36 -13.01 -0.12 -7.04
CA PRO A 36 -11.59 -0.44 -7.15
C PRO A 36 -10.67 0.79 -6.96
N ASP A 37 -11.17 2.00 -7.23
CA ASP A 37 -10.40 3.24 -7.04
C ASP A 37 -10.13 3.52 -5.56
N GLU A 38 -11.15 3.36 -4.70
CA GLU A 38 -11.01 3.49 -3.24
C GLU A 38 -10.09 2.41 -2.67
N ALA A 39 -10.21 1.17 -3.17
CA ALA A 39 -9.35 0.05 -2.80
C ALA A 39 -7.88 0.32 -3.16
N SER A 40 -7.62 0.90 -4.33
CA SER A 40 -6.28 1.24 -4.80
C SER A 40 -5.67 2.36 -3.96
N ALA A 41 -6.43 3.42 -3.67
CA ALA A 41 -5.98 4.52 -2.83
C ALA A 41 -5.61 4.04 -1.41
N LEU A 42 -6.33 3.05 -0.86
CA LEU A 42 -6.01 2.44 0.43
C LEU A 42 -4.76 1.56 0.36
N ALA A 43 -4.58 0.80 -0.72
CA ALA A 43 -3.39 -0.02 -0.92
C ALA A 43 -2.12 0.83 -1.08
N GLU A 44 -2.19 1.96 -1.78
CA GLU A 44 -1.06 2.88 -1.99
C GLU A 44 -0.59 3.59 -0.71
N GLN A 45 -1.43 3.63 0.33
CA GLN A 45 -1.08 4.18 1.65
C GLN A 45 -0.35 3.17 2.55
N THR A 46 -0.22 1.91 2.12
CA THR A 46 0.50 0.89 2.89
C THR A 46 1.98 0.83 2.54
N ALA A 47 2.77 0.23 3.43
CA ALA A 47 4.20 0.07 3.21
C ALA A 47 4.53 -0.76 1.97
N ASP A 48 3.65 -1.70 1.61
CA ASP A 48 3.83 -2.63 0.50
C ASP A 48 2.50 -2.77 -0.28
N PRO A 49 2.21 -1.88 -1.23
CA PRO A 49 0.95 -1.87 -1.97
C PRO A 49 0.72 -3.15 -2.76
N GLN A 50 1.77 -3.68 -3.41
CA GLN A 50 1.68 -4.90 -4.22
C GLN A 50 1.35 -6.13 -3.38
N GLN A 51 1.98 -6.30 -2.22
CA GLN A 51 1.68 -7.42 -1.33
C GLN A 51 0.29 -7.30 -0.72
N THR A 52 -0.12 -6.07 -0.36
CA THR A 52 -1.44 -5.80 0.20
C THR A 52 -2.54 -6.13 -0.82
N ALA A 53 -2.39 -5.70 -2.07
CA ALA A 53 -3.34 -6.01 -3.14
C ALA A 53 -3.42 -7.53 -3.40
N LEU A 54 -2.28 -8.21 -3.49
CA LEU A 54 -2.23 -9.68 -3.69
C LEU A 54 -2.88 -10.44 -2.53
N ALA A 55 -2.71 -9.96 -1.29
CA ALA A 55 -3.39 -10.53 -0.13
C ALA A 55 -4.91 -10.26 -0.18
N ALA A 56 -5.33 -9.06 -0.59
CA ALA A 56 -6.74 -8.69 -0.71
C ALA A 56 -7.46 -9.53 -1.76
N PHE A 57 -6.80 -9.86 -2.87
CA PHE A 57 -7.33 -10.77 -3.90
C PHE A 57 -7.80 -12.13 -3.37
N ARG A 58 -7.25 -12.61 -2.24
CA ARG A 58 -7.67 -13.88 -1.64
C ARG A 58 -9.03 -13.81 -0.94
N TYR A 59 -9.51 -12.60 -0.65
CA TYR A 59 -10.74 -12.33 0.09
C TYR A 59 -11.86 -11.76 -0.81
N ILE A 60 -11.58 -11.55 -2.09
CA ILE A 60 -12.57 -11.20 -3.11
C ILE A 60 -13.32 -12.48 -3.48
N ASP A 61 -14.64 -12.40 -3.57
CA ASP A 61 -15.54 -13.51 -3.96
C ASP A 61 -16.06 -13.28 -5.39
#